data_AF-A0A932U9P2-F1
#
_entry.id   AF-A0A932U9P2-F1
#
_cell.length_a   1.000
_cell.length_b   1.000
_cell.length_c   1.000
_cell.angle_alpha   90.00
_cell.angle_beta   90.00
_cell.angle_gamma   90.00
#
_symmetry.space_group_name_H-M   'P 1'
#
loop_
_entity.id
_entity.type
_entity.pdbx_description
1 polymer ?
#
loop_
_entity_poly.entity_id
_entity_poly.type
_entity_poly.pdbx_seq_one_letter_code
_entity_poly.pdbx_strand_id
1 'polypeptide(L)'
;MCTMRLEFADFPMSPKLKVGAGAIGTVQLSLSVFLFWRTHRDLGANWSPALEIGAQHTLVTRGVYGRIRHPMYASQALLALAQALLLPNW
;
A
#
# COMPACT_ATOMS: atom_id res chain seq x y z
N MET A 1 -36.59 -9.01 -13.66
CA MET A 1 -35.58 -8.06 -13.15
C MET A 1 -34.83 -8.76 -12.02
N CYS A 2 -33.53 -9.02 -12.21
CA CYS A 2 -32.70 -9.83 -11.32
C CYS A 2 -32.24 -8.97 -10.13
N THR A 3 -32.89 -9.09 -8.98
CA THR A 3 -32.38 -8.51 -7.72
C THR A 3 -31.17 -9.32 -7.27
N MET A 4 -30.03 -8.67 -7.24
CA MET A 4 -28.73 -9.28 -6.93
C MET A 4 -28.70 -9.84 -5.50
N ARG A 5 -28.27 -11.09 -5.39
CA ARG A 5 -28.35 -12.01 -4.24
C ARG A 5 -27.31 -11.72 -3.13
N LEU A 6 -27.08 -10.45 -2.77
CA LEU A 6 -26.01 -10.04 -1.84
C LEU A 6 -26.44 -9.10 -0.70
N GLU A 7 -27.75 -8.93 -0.44
CA GLU A 7 -28.24 -8.07 0.67
C GLU A 7 -27.70 -8.46 2.05
N PHE A 8 -27.26 -9.71 2.25
CA PHE A 8 -26.63 -10.15 3.50
C PHE A 8 -25.26 -9.51 3.76
N ALA A 9 -24.63 -8.94 2.73
CA ALA A 9 -23.29 -8.35 2.79
C ALA A 9 -23.31 -6.83 2.93
N ASP A 10 -24.50 -6.21 3.07
CA ASP A 10 -24.63 -4.79 3.41
C ASP A 10 -24.48 -4.61 4.93
N PHE A 11 -23.29 -4.24 5.41
CA PHE A 11 -23.07 -3.96 6.82
C PHE A 11 -23.21 -2.44 7.12
N PRO A 12 -24.30 -2.01 7.78
CA PRO A 12 -24.54 -0.59 8.03
C PRO A 12 -23.57 -0.03 9.08
N MET A 13 -22.51 0.65 8.62
CA MET A 13 -21.61 1.40 9.50
C MET A 13 -22.15 2.78 9.86
N SER A 14 -21.94 3.19 11.11
CA SER A 14 -22.24 4.55 11.56
C SER A 14 -21.42 5.60 10.78
N PRO A 15 -21.97 6.79 10.49
CA PRO A 15 -21.26 7.83 9.74
C PRO A 15 -19.93 8.26 10.38
N LYS A 16 -19.86 8.28 11.72
CA LYS A 16 -18.64 8.64 12.45
C LYS A 16 -17.51 7.64 12.21
N LEU A 17 -17.85 6.34 12.18
CA LEU A 17 -16.89 5.28 11.91
C LEU A 17 -16.36 5.36 10.48
N LYS A 18 -17.24 5.67 9.50
CA LYS A 18 -16.84 5.87 8.10
C LYS A 18 -15.83 7.01 7.96
N VAL A 19 -16.08 8.15 8.60
CA VAL A 19 -15.15 9.29 8.58
C VAL A 19 -13.82 8.94 9.27
N GLY A 20 -13.88 8.27 10.42
CA GLY A 20 -12.68 7.82 11.14
C GLY A 20 -11.83 6.85 10.32
N ALA A 21 -12.45 5.82 9.73
CA ALA A 21 -11.79 4.88 8.84
C ALA A 21 -11.19 5.58 7.61
N GLY A 22 -11.93 6.52 7.00
CA GLY A 22 -11.45 7.31 5.88
C GLY A 22 -10.22 8.16 6.22
N ALA A 23 -10.21 8.80 7.39
CA ALA A 23 -9.07 9.59 7.86
C ALA A 23 -7.82 8.71 8.07
N ILE A 24 -7.97 7.58 8.77
CA ILE A 24 -6.87 6.63 9.00
C ILE A 24 -6.36 6.06 7.67
N GLY A 25 -7.27 5.65 6.78
CA GLY A 25 -6.96 5.14 5.46
C GLY A 25 -6.19 6.16 4.62
N THR A 26 -6.55 7.44 4.69
CA THR A 26 -5.86 8.52 3.95
C THR A 26 -4.42 8.71 4.44
N VAL A 27 -4.21 8.71 5.77
CA VAL A 27 -2.87 8.79 6.36
C VAL A 27 -2.02 7.59 5.93
N GLN A 28 -2.59 6.38 5.98
CA GLN A 28 -1.90 5.16 5.63
C GLN A 28 -1.56 5.09 4.13
N LEU A 29 -2.48 5.52 3.26
CA LEU A 29 -2.23 5.65 1.82
C LEU A 29 -1.10 6.64 1.55
N SER A 30 -1.11 7.79 2.22
CA SER A 30 -0.06 8.81 2.08
C SER A 30 1.31 8.25 2.48
N LEU A 31 1.37 7.50 3.58
CA LEU A 31 2.59 6.82 4.03
C LEU A 31 3.06 5.75 3.03
N SER A 32 2.13 4.95 2.49
CA SER A 32 2.42 3.96 1.45
C SER A 32 3.07 4.61 0.23
N VAL A 33 2.45 5.67 -0.31
CA VAL A 33 2.94 6.39 -1.49
C VAL A 33 4.31 7.01 -1.21
N PHE A 34 4.50 7.63 -0.04
CA PHE A 34 5.78 8.17 0.37
C PHE A 34 6.88 7.09 0.43
N LEU A 35 6.58 5.95 1.05
CA LEU A 35 7.54 4.85 1.18
C LEU A 35 7.86 4.22 -0.18
N PHE A 36 6.86 4.06 -1.04
CA PHE A 36 7.02 3.59 -2.42
C PHE A 36 7.93 4.53 -3.21
N TRP A 37 7.69 5.83 -3.16
CA TRP A 37 8.54 6.83 -3.79
C TRP A 37 9.98 6.78 -3.26
N ARG A 38 10.14 6.74 -1.93
CA ARG A 38 11.47 6.68 -1.30
C ARG A 38 12.24 5.42 -1.72
N THR A 39 11.55 4.30 -1.80
CA THR A 39 12.10 3.01 -2.23
C THR A 39 12.62 3.05 -3.67
N HIS A 40 11.84 3.61 -4.60
CA HIS A 40 12.27 3.78 -5.99
C HIS A 40 13.42 4.76 -6.11
N ARG A 41 13.37 5.87 -5.36
CA ARG A 41 14.44 6.86 -5.34
C ARG A 41 15.76 6.28 -4.83
N ASP A 42 15.72 5.45 -3.79
CA ASP A 42 16.93 4.84 -3.21
C ASP A 42 17.46 3.66 -4.03
N LEU A 43 16.61 2.91 -4.74
CA LEU A 43 17.07 1.87 -5.68
C LEU A 43 17.70 2.46 -6.95
N GLY A 44 17.05 3.48 -7.53
CA GLY A 44 17.46 4.07 -8.80
C GLY A 44 17.61 3.02 -9.90
N ALA A 45 18.78 2.98 -10.53
CA ALA A 45 19.10 2.04 -11.62
C ALA A 45 19.16 0.56 -11.19
N ASN A 46 19.13 0.25 -9.88
CA ASN A 46 19.08 -1.13 -9.39
C ASN A 46 17.65 -1.71 -9.36
N TRP A 47 16.62 -0.92 -9.68
CA TRP A 47 15.26 -1.42 -9.73
C TRP A 47 14.98 -2.13 -11.05
N SER A 48 14.42 -3.33 -10.96
CA SER A 48 13.85 -4.05 -12.09
C SER A 48 12.44 -4.56 -11.73
N PRO A 49 11.49 -4.56 -12.68
CA PRO A 49 10.18 -5.19 -12.48
C PRO A 49 10.24 -6.72 -12.43
N ALA A 50 11.31 -7.34 -12.95
CA ALA A 50 11.55 -8.78 -12.90
C ALA A 50 12.58 -9.11 -11.81
N LEU A 51 12.54 -10.35 -11.29
CA LEU A 51 13.57 -10.82 -10.37
C LEU A 51 14.83 -11.20 -11.17
N GLU A 52 15.69 -10.21 -11.39
CA GLU A 52 16.92 -10.37 -12.14
C GLU A 52 18.11 -9.70 -11.44
N ILE A 53 19.30 -10.24 -11.70
CA ILE A 53 20.56 -9.65 -11.24
C ILE A 53 21.28 -9.17 -12.49
N GLY A 54 21.22 -7.86 -12.74
CA GLY A 54 21.99 -7.22 -13.81
C GLY A 54 23.47 -7.11 -13.43
N ALA A 55 24.35 -7.09 -14.44
CA ALA A 55 25.80 -6.96 -14.21
C ALA A 55 26.20 -5.67 -13.45
N GLN A 56 25.35 -4.64 -13.51
CA GLN A 56 25.55 -3.34 -12.85
C GLN A 56 24.81 -3.23 -11.51
N HIS A 57 24.03 -4.25 -11.10
CA HIS A 57 23.30 -4.21 -9.83
C HIS A 57 24.27 -4.26 -8.65
N THR A 58 24.06 -3.35 -7.72
CA THR A 58 24.83 -3.23 -6.48
C THR A 58 23.91 -3.35 -5.27
N LEU A 59 24.45 -3.84 -4.16
CA LEU A 59 23.69 -3.95 -2.93
C LEU A 59 23.42 -2.56 -2.34
N VAL A 60 22.15 -2.17 -2.27
CA VAL A 60 21.71 -0.90 -1.67
C VAL A 60 21.44 -1.10 -0.18
N THR A 61 22.24 -0.46 0.67
CA THR A 61 22.10 -0.51 2.15
C THR A 61 21.90 0.85 2.80
N ARG A 62 21.87 1.92 1.99
CA ARG A 62 21.70 3.31 2.45
C ARG A 62 20.26 3.77 2.28
N GLY A 63 19.92 4.91 2.89
CA GLY A 63 18.58 5.45 2.82
C GLY A 63 17.57 4.57 3.57
N VAL A 64 16.41 4.31 2.97
CA VAL A 64 15.35 3.49 3.59
C VAL A 64 15.78 2.03 3.79
N TYR A 65 16.64 1.52 2.90
CA TYR A 65 17.17 0.15 2.96
C TYR A 65 18.11 -0.10 4.16
N GLY A 66 18.63 0.95 4.79
CA GLY A 66 19.41 0.83 6.02
C GLY A 66 18.56 0.54 7.27
N ARG A 67 17.24 0.72 7.19
CA ARG A 67 16.30 0.50 8.30
C ARG A 67 15.34 -0.66 8.05
N ILE A 68 14.88 -0.81 6.80
CA ILE A 68 13.89 -1.81 6.40
C ILE A 68 14.48 -2.60 5.23
N ARG A 69 14.55 -3.94 5.35
CA ARG A 69 15.12 -4.80 4.28
C ARG A 69 14.24 -4.87 3.04
N HIS A 70 12.92 -4.78 3.20
CA HIS A 70 11.95 -4.88 2.10
C HIS A 70 10.92 -3.72 2.12
N PRO A 71 11.37 -2.47 1.93
CA PRO A 71 10.50 -1.30 2.04
C PRO A 71 9.42 -1.25 0.95
N MET A 72 9.66 -1.86 -0.22
CA MET A 72 8.64 -2.02 -1.28
C MET A 72 7.47 -2.92 -0.84
N TYR A 73 7.75 -3.99 -0.08
CA TYR A 73 6.70 -4.87 0.42
C TYR A 73 5.93 -4.19 1.56
N ALA A 74 6.63 -3.43 2.40
CA ALA A 74 5.99 -2.62 3.42
C ALA A 74 5.04 -1.56 2.81
N SER A 75 5.43 -0.89 1.71
CA SER A 75 4.55 0.07 1.05
C SER A 75 3.30 -0.61 0.45
N GLN A 76 3.46 -1.78 -0.18
CA GLN A 76 2.33 -2.54 -0.70
C GLN A 76 1.40 -3.08 0.40
N ALA A 77 1.93 -3.51 1.54
CA ALA A 77 1.12 -3.91 2.69
C ALA A 77 0.30 -2.73 3.25
N LEU A 78 0.92 -1.55 3.39
CA LEU A 78 0.22 -0.33 3.79
C LEU A 78 -0.87 0.06 2.78
N LEU A 79 -0.61 -0.11 1.49
CA LEU A 79 -1.59 0.14 0.44
C LEU A 79 -2.80 -0.79 0.57
N ALA A 80 -2.58 -2.09 0.74
CA ALA A 80 -3.65 -3.07 0.89
C ALA A 80 -4.54 -2.75 2.10
N LEU A 81 -3.93 -2.40 3.24
CA LEU A 81 -4.67 -1.98 4.42
C LEU A 81 -5.42 -0.65 4.20
N ALA A 82 -4.86 0.28 3.42
CA ALA A 82 -5.49 1.56 3.15
C ALA A 82 -6.68 1.40 2.22
N GLN A 83 -6.58 0.52 1.22
CA GLN A 83 -7.68 0.14 0.35
C GLN A 83 -8.83 -0.47 1.14
N ALA A 84 -8.54 -1.35 2.10
CA ALA A 84 -9.56 -1.85 3.01
C ALA A 84 -10.26 -0.67 3.67
N LEU A 85 -9.55 0.25 4.32
CA LEU A 85 -10.15 1.37 5.07
C LEU A 85 -10.88 2.44 4.22
N LEU A 86 -10.47 2.64 2.96
CA LEU A 86 -11.00 3.71 2.10
C LEU A 86 -12.13 3.26 1.20
N LEU A 87 -12.14 1.99 0.79
CA LEU A 87 -13.18 1.45 -0.09
C LEU A 87 -14.32 0.92 0.78
N PRO A 88 -15.56 1.40 0.57
CA PRO A 88 -16.73 0.88 1.26
C PRO A 88 -17.12 -0.48 0.65
N ASN A 89 -16.28 -1.48 0.86
CA ASN A 89 -16.46 -2.88 0.41
C ASN A 89 -16.98 -3.77 1.55
N TRP A 90 -17.84 -3.19 2.39
CA TRP A 90 -18.46 -3.79 3.56
C TRP A 90 -19.90 -3.29 3.66
#